data_AF-A0A4Q2V8K1-F1
#
_entry.id   AF-A0A4Q2V8K1-F1
#
_cell.length_a   1.000
_cell.length_b   1.000
_cell.length_c   1.000
_cell.angle_alpha   90.00
_cell.angle_beta   90.00
_cell.angle_gamma   90.00
#
_symmetry.space_group_name_H-M   'P 1'
#
loop_
_entity.id
_entity.type
_entity.pdbx_description
1 polymer ?
#
loop_
_entity_poly.entity_id
_entity_poly.type
_entity_poly.pdbx_seq_one_letter_code
_entity_poly.pdbx_strand_id
1 'polypeptide(L)' 'MAQESFACHDSGAEKPATCAGFLLRGADHNLGVRLKRMRGECLDVEDGGHELHESYRAMAIANGVAADDPVLAACRD' A
#
# COMPACT_ATOMS: atom_id res chain seq x y z
N MET A 1 7.01 10.76 10.14
CA MET A 1 7.08 10.13 8.80
C MET A 1 6.90 8.63 8.97
N ALA A 2 6.13 7.97 8.11
CA ALA A 2 5.87 6.53 8.23
C ALA A 2 7.07 5.69 7.75
N GLN A 3 7.30 4.53 8.37
CA GLN A 3 8.31 3.55 7.95
C GLN A 3 7.67 2.22 7.52
N GLU A 4 6.55 1.85 8.13
CA GLU A 4 5.76 0.68 7.78
C GLU A 4 5.33 0.69 6.31
N SER A 5 5.46 -0.46 5.65
CA SER A 5 5.08 -0.68 4.25
C SER A 5 3.84 -1.56 4.18
N PHE A 6 3.00 -1.36 3.18
CA PHE A 6 1.78 -2.14 3.02
C PHE A 6 2.05 -3.40 2.19
N ALA A 7 1.72 -4.56 2.76
CA ALA A 7 1.82 -5.84 2.06
C ALA A 7 0.69 -6.00 1.04
N CYS A 8 0.97 -6.70 -0.05
CA CYS A 8 -0.03 -7.10 -1.04
C CYS A 8 -0.91 -8.22 -0.45
N HIS A 9 -2.22 -8.01 -0.45
CA HIS A 9 -3.17 -9.01 0.06
C HIS A 9 -3.14 -10.33 -0.72
N ASP A 10 -2.80 -10.27 -2.02
CA ASP A 10 -2.71 -11.44 -2.90
C ASP A 10 -1.39 -12.22 -2.75
N SER A 11 -0.36 -11.62 -2.14
CA SER A 11 0.96 -12.27 -1.99
C SER A 11 1.06 -13.30 -0.86
N GLY A 12 0.03 -13.38 -0.01
CA GLY A 12 0.00 -14.26 1.15
C GLY A 12 1.05 -13.93 2.22
N ALA A 13 1.05 -14.71 3.31
CA ALA A 13 1.89 -14.45 4.49
C ALA A 13 3.32 -15.03 4.40
N GLU A 14 3.55 -16.05 3.56
CA GLU A 14 4.85 -16.73 3.48
C GLU A 14 5.91 -15.92 2.72
N LYS A 15 5.49 -15.12 1.72
CA LYS A 15 6.37 -14.25 0.93
C LYS A 15 5.67 -12.92 0.64
N PRO A 16 5.50 -12.07 1.67
CA PRO A 16 4.77 -10.82 1.52
C PRO A 16 5.49 -9.90 0.53
N ALA A 17 4.80 -9.55 -0.54
CA ALA A 17 5.23 -8.51 -1.47
C ALA A 17 4.69 -7.15 -1.01
N THR A 18 5.31 -6.05 -1.44
CA THR A 18 4.75 -4.73 -1.20
C THR A 18 3.61 -4.47 -2.19
N CYS A 19 2.50 -3.89 -1.73
CA CYS A 19 1.35 -3.56 -2.57
C CYS A 19 1.72 -2.55 -3.67
N ALA A 20 1.38 -2.87 -4.93
CA ALA A 20 1.64 -1.99 -6.06
C ALA A 20 0.90 -0.65 -5.92
N GLY A 21 -0.37 -0.66 -5.52
CA GLY A 21 -1.14 0.56 -5.26
C GLY A 21 -0.52 1.45 -4.18
N PHE A 22 0.06 0.84 -3.13
CA PHE A 22 0.82 1.60 -2.14
C PHE A 22 2.04 2.28 -2.77
N LEU A 23 2.86 1.54 -3.54
CA LEU A 23 4.05 2.09 -4.19
C LEU A 23 3.72 3.18 -5.23
N LEU A 24 2.60 3.05 -5.94
CA LEU A 24 2.17 3.95 -7.01
C LEU A 24 1.39 5.18 -6.51
N ARG A 25 0.64 5.08 -5.41
CA ARG A 25 -0.26 6.16 -4.94
C ARG A 25 -0.07 6.57 -3.48
N GLY A 26 0.34 5.66 -2.60
CA GLY A 26 0.33 5.87 -1.15
C GLY A 26 1.69 6.09 -0.47
N ALA A 27 2.80 5.88 -1.19
CA ALA A 27 4.12 5.73 -0.58
C ALA A 27 4.93 7.03 -0.45
N ASP A 28 4.44 8.18 -0.93
CA ASP A 28 5.24 9.40 -1.02
C ASP A 28 5.68 9.94 0.35
N HIS A 29 4.91 9.69 1.41
CA HIS A 29 5.27 10.06 2.78
C HIS A 29 6.01 8.96 3.56
N ASN A 30 6.29 7.81 2.92
CA ASN A 30 7.05 6.72 3.53
C ASN A 30 8.56 6.96 3.38
N LEU A 31 9.26 7.05 4.51
CA LEU A 31 10.70 7.32 4.53
C LEU A 31 11.51 6.19 3.87
N GLY A 32 11.14 4.93 4.12
CA GLY A 32 11.80 3.77 3.55
C GLY A 32 11.74 3.76 2.03
N VAL A 33 10.57 4.00 1.45
CA VAL A 33 10.37 4.07 0.00
C VAL A 33 11.17 5.22 -0.61
N ARG A 34 11.17 6.40 0.02
CA ARG A 34 11.98 7.53 -0.44
C ARG A 34 13.47 7.21 -0.45
N LEU A 35 13.98 6.56 0.59
CA LEU A 35 15.39 6.16 0.64
C LEU A 35 15.73 5.12 -0.43
N LYS A 36 14.84 4.15 -0.71
CA LYS A 36 15.01 3.18 -1.80
C LYS A 36 15.09 3.89 -3.16
N ARG A 37 14.15 4.80 -3.44
CA ARG A 37 14.15 5.62 -4.67
C ARG A 37 15.45 6.43 -4.80
N MET A 38 15.91 7.06 -3.71
CA MET A 38 17.17 7.82 -3.70
C MET A 38 18.42 6.96 -3.95
N ARG A 39 18.41 5.69 -3.53
CA ARG A 39 19.47 4.73 -3.80
C ARG A 39 19.41 4.11 -5.20
N GLY A 40 18.42 4.47 -6.02
CA GLY A 40 18.20 3.87 -7.33
C GLY A 40 17.71 2.42 -7.25
N GLU A 41 17.16 1.98 -6.11
CA GLU A 41 16.49 0.69 -6.04
C GLU A 41 15.22 0.75 -6.88
N CYS A 42 15.16 -0.12 -7.89
CA CYS A 42 14.05 -0.20 -8.81
C CYS A 42 12.80 -0.71 -8.07
N LEU A 43 11.75 0.10 -8.09
CA LEU A 43 10.40 -0.22 -7.60
C LEU A 43 9.44 -0.25 -8.78
N ASP A 44 9.90 -0.69 -9.96
CA ASP A 44 9.07 -0.79 -11.17
C ASP A 44 7.96 -1.79 -10.92
N VAL A 45 6.79 -1.24 -10.63
CA VAL A 45 5.54 -1.96 -10.46
C VAL A 45 4.50 -1.30 -11.35
N GLU A 46 3.65 -2.11 -11.96
CA GLU A 46 2.50 -1.66 -12.71
C GLU A 46 1.24 -2.07 -11.95
N ASP A 47 0.11 -1.41 -12.23
CA ASP A 47 -1.17 -1.76 -11.61
C ASP A 47 -1.76 -3.07 -12.15
N GLY A 48 -1.19 -3.63 -13.23
CA GLY A 48 -1.64 -4.87 -13.84
C GLY A 48 -3.09 -4.82 -14.34
N GLY A 49 -3.65 -3.63 -14.58
CA GLY A 49 -5.05 -3.44 -14.94
C GLY A 49 -6.01 -3.47 -13.74
N HIS A 50 -5.51 -3.50 -12.50
CA HIS A 50 -6.33 -3.40 -11.30
C HIS A 50 -6.63 -1.93 -10.97
N GLU A 51 -7.84 -1.67 -10.46
CA GLU A 51 -8.20 -0.35 -9.96
C GLU A 51 -7.30 0.04 -8.79
N LEU A 52 -6.69 1.23 -8.88
CA LEU A 52 -5.93 1.81 -7.78
C LEU A 52 -6.84 2.75 -6.98
N HIS A 53 -7.03 2.45 -5.70
CA HIS A 53 -7.86 3.27 -4.81
C HIS A 53 -7.09 4.47 -4.26
N GLU A 54 -7.81 5.54 -3.93
CA GLU A 54 -7.26 6.82 -3.48
C GLU A 54 -6.64 6.77 -2.08
N SER A 55 -7.16 5.89 -1.21
CA SER A 55 -6.66 5.69 0.15
C SER A 55 -6.63 4.22 0.52
N TYR A 56 -5.84 3.89 1.55
CA TYR A 56 -5.85 2.52 2.10
C TYR A 56 -7.24 2.14 2.64
N ARG A 57 -7.98 3.09 3.22
CA ARG A 57 -9.37 2.86 3.66
C ARG A 57 -10.23 2.44 2.48
N ALA A 58 -10.19 3.19 1.37
CA ALA A 58 -10.96 2.88 0.17
C ALA A 58 -10.63 1.49 -0.39
N MET A 59 -9.33 1.14 -0.46
CA MET A 59 -8.89 -0.19 -0.87
C MET A 59 -9.40 -1.30 0.06
N ALA A 60 -9.25 -1.12 1.38
CA ALA A 60 -9.66 -2.13 2.35
C ALA A 60 -11.17 -2.39 2.30
N ILE A 61 -11.99 -1.33 2.17
CA ILE A 61 -13.44 -1.44 2.02
C ILE A 61 -13.80 -2.14 0.71
N ALA A 62 -13.15 -1.80 -0.40
CA ALA A 62 -13.35 -2.47 -1.68
C ALA A 62 -13.01 -3.98 -1.63
N ASN A 63 -12.03 -4.36 -0.80
CA ASN A 63 -11.66 -5.75 -0.54
C ASN A 63 -12.56 -6.45 0.51
N GLY A 64 -13.62 -5.80 0.99
CA GLY A 64 -14.63 -6.41 1.86
C GLY A 64 -14.47 -6.15 3.35
N VAL A 65 -13.53 -5.30 3.78
CA VAL A 65 -13.47 -4.84 5.17
C VAL A 65 -14.67 -3.93 5.44
N ALA A 66 -15.37 -4.13 6.57
CA ALA A 66 -16.50 -3.28 6.94
C ALA A 66 -16.02 -1.83 7.15
N ALA A 67 -16.80 -0.85 6.69
CA ALA A 67 -16.38 0.56 6.74
C ALA A 67 -16.20 1.09 8.17
N ASP A 68 -16.88 0.48 9.13
CA ASP A 68 -16.81 0.74 10.57
C ASP A 68 -15.87 -0.21 11.33
N ASP A 69 -15.14 -1.08 10.62
CA ASP A 69 -14.20 -1.99 11.25
C ASP A 69 -13.14 -1.20 12.04
N PRO A 70 -12.93 -1.51 13.35
CA PRO A 70 -11.93 -0.83 14.18
C PRO A 70 -10.52 -0.85 13.59
N VAL A 71 -10.18 -1.81 12.73
CA VAL A 71 -8.87 -1.87 12.05
C VAL A 71 -8.63 -0.65 11.16
N LEU A 72 -9.69 0.00 10.67
CA LEU A 72 -9.62 1.20 9.85
C LEU A 72 -9.54 2.49 10.67
N ALA A 73 -9.61 2.44 12.00
CA ALA A 73 -9.61 3.64 12.85
C ALA A 73 -8.31 4.46 12.73
N ALA A 74 -7.18 3.81 12.43
CA ALA A 74 -5.89 4.47 12.25
C ALA A 74 -5.66 5.00 10.83
N CYS A 75 -6.56 4.70 9.89
CA CYS A 75 -6.42 5.11 8.49
C CYS A 75 -6.68 6.61 8.35
N ARG A 76 -5.79 7.29 7.64
CA ARG A 76 -5.93 8.69 7.26
C ARG A 76 -6.39 8.71 5.81
N ASP A 77 -7.48 9.40 5.55
CA ASP A 77 -8.01 9.60 4.18
C ASP A 77 -7.22 10.70 3.47
#